data_AF-A0A7C4Y5B1-F1
#
_entry.id   AF-A0A7C4Y5B1-F1
#
_cell.length_a   1.000
_cell.length_b   1.000
_cell.length_c   1.000
_cell.angle_alpha   90.00
_cell.angle_beta   90.00
_cell.angle_gamma   90.00
#
_symmetry.space_group_name_H-M   'P 1'
#
loop_
_entity.id
_entity.type
_entity.pdbx_description
1 polymer ?
#
loop_
_entity_poly.entity_id
_entity_poly.type
_entity_poly.pdbx_seq_one_letter_code
_entity_poly.pdbx_strand_id
1 'polypeptide(L)'
;MLSELIKWFEKRRETKALATIQQHLALTTSIVEDLEKAVAAAINSKVEDMHTCIDRIARNEREADMLRRKVMDEVSRGELSPTAREDIMHLVKRVDMVADWSRESTRVLSVLPIEDVQNPFEEEL
;
A
#
# COMPACT_ATOMS: atom_id res chain seq x y z
N MET A 1 39.05 0.66 13.16
CA MET A 1 38.84 1.53 11.99
C MET A 1 37.91 0.88 10.97
N LEU A 2 38.31 -0.18 10.25
CA LEU A 2 37.46 -0.81 9.22
C LEU A 2 36.18 -1.50 9.78
N SER A 3 36.31 -2.19 10.92
CA SER A 3 35.18 -2.86 11.60
C SER A 3 34.09 -1.88 12.07
N GLU A 4 34.48 -0.72 12.62
CA GLU A 4 33.54 0.33 13.03
C GLU A 4 32.81 0.96 11.82
N LEU A 5 33.52 1.14 10.70
CA LEU A 5 32.94 1.67 9.47
C LEU A 5 31.90 0.70 8.89
N ILE A 6 32.21 -0.60 8.86
CA ILE A 6 31.30 -1.65 8.36
C ILE A 6 30.01 -1.72 9.20
N LYS A 7 30.13 -1.77 10.53
CA LYS A 7 28.97 -1.74 11.45
C LYS A 7 28.12 -0.48 11.29
N TRP A 8 28.77 0.66 11.07
CA TRP A 8 28.08 1.92 10.81
C TRP A 8 27.27 1.87 9.49
N PHE A 9 27.84 1.28 8.43
CA PHE A 9 27.16 1.07 7.15
C PHE A 9 26.00 0.05 7.25
N GLU A 10 26.16 -1.02 8.02
CA GLU A 10 25.09 -1.99 8.33
C GLU A 10 23.89 -1.31 9.00
N LYS A 11 24.13 -0.60 10.11
CA LYS A 11 23.06 0.09 10.86
C LYS A 11 22.31 1.11 10.00
N ARG A 12 23.02 1.81 9.11
CA ARG A 12 22.40 2.77 8.19
C ARG A 12 21.53 2.08 7.13
N ARG A 13 21.98 0.94 6.59
CA ARG A 13 21.18 0.12 5.66
C ARG A 13 19.89 -0.37 6.32
N GLU A 14 19.99 -0.92 7.54
CA GLU A 14 18.83 -1.36 8.31
C GLU A 14 17.82 -0.23 8.54
N THR A 15 18.31 0.94 8.94
CA THR A 15 17.47 2.13 9.14
C THR A 15 16.73 2.53 7.87
N LYS A 16 17.41 2.46 6.71
CA LYS A 16 16.82 2.80 5.41
C LYS A 16 15.75 1.79 4.97
N ALA A 17 16.00 0.50 5.18
CA ALA A 17 15.02 -0.55 4.89
C ALA A 17 13.77 -0.37 5.75
N LEU A 18 13.93 -0.16 7.06
CA LEU A 18 12.82 0.10 7.98
C LEU A 18 12.02 1.35 7.59
N ALA A 19 12.69 2.47 7.27
CA ALA A 19 12.02 3.68 6.83
C ALA A 19 11.23 3.46 5.52
N THR A 20 11.76 2.67 4.59
CA THR A 20 11.08 2.34 3.33
C THR A 20 9.84 1.46 3.59
N ILE A 21 9.94 0.49 4.52
CA ILE A 21 8.79 -0.34 4.94
C ILE A 21 7.71 0.53 5.60
N GLN A 22 8.09 1.46 6.47
CA GLN A 22 7.14 2.37 7.11
C GLN A 22 6.41 3.26 6.10
N GLN A 23 7.12 3.77 5.08
CA GLN A 23 6.51 4.50 3.98
C GLN A 23 5.53 3.63 3.18
N HIS A 24 5.91 2.40 2.85
CA HIS A 24 5.05 1.44 2.16
C HIS A 24 3.76 1.16 2.94
N LEU A 25 3.87 0.94 4.26
CA LEU A 25 2.72 0.75 5.14
C LEU A 25 1.81 1.96 5.17
N ALA A 26 2.36 3.16 5.37
CA ALA A 26 1.57 4.39 5.40
C ALA A 26 0.81 4.62 4.09
N LEU A 27 1.46 4.39 2.96
CA LEU A 27 0.84 4.53 1.64
C LEU A 27 -0.26 3.49 1.41
N THR A 28 -0.04 2.25 1.86
CA THR A 28 -1.07 1.19 1.82
C THR A 28 -2.30 1.59 2.65
N THR A 29 -2.10 2.15 3.85
CA THR A 29 -3.21 2.68 4.65
C THR A 29 -3.96 3.78 3.91
N SER A 30 -3.26 4.74 3.32
CA SER A 30 -3.92 5.81 2.55
C SER A 30 -4.69 5.30 1.33
N ILE A 31 -4.23 4.21 0.69
CA ILE A 31 -4.97 3.55 -0.40
C ILE A 31 -6.31 2.99 0.11
N VAL A 32 -6.30 2.32 1.28
CA VAL A 32 -7.51 1.76 1.89
C VAL A 32 -8.48 2.86 2.31
N GLU A 33 -7.99 3.93 2.92
CA GLU A 33 -8.80 5.11 3.27
C GLU A 33 -9.43 5.78 2.04
N ASP A 34 -8.73 5.79 0.91
CA ASP A 34 -9.28 6.32 -0.33
C ASP A 34 -10.30 5.38 -0.97
N LEU A 35 -10.15 4.07 -0.79
CA LEU A 35 -11.17 3.11 -1.24
C LEU A 35 -12.46 3.31 -0.46
N GLU A 36 -12.38 3.50 0.86
CA GLU A 36 -13.54 3.84 1.70
C GLU A 36 -14.26 5.09 1.17
N LYS A 37 -13.49 6.16 0.89
CA LYS A 37 -14.03 7.40 0.32
C LYS A 37 -14.65 7.19 -1.06
N ALA A 38 -14.03 6.37 -1.92
CA ALA A 38 -14.57 6.06 -3.24
C ALA A 38 -15.92 5.33 -3.14
N VAL A 39 -16.02 4.35 -2.25
CA VAL A 39 -17.27 3.62 -2.00
C VAL A 39 -18.35 4.55 -1.43
N ALA A 40 -18.00 5.39 -0.45
CA ALA A 40 -18.94 6.36 0.11
C ALA A 40 -19.43 7.36 -0.96
N ALA A 41 -18.53 7.85 -1.81
CA ALA A 41 -18.89 8.73 -2.91
C ALA A 41 -19.83 8.06 -3.91
N ALA A 42 -19.58 6.79 -4.26
CA ALA A 42 -20.45 6.01 -5.13
C ALA A 42 -21.87 5.89 -4.55
N ILE A 43 -21.99 5.49 -3.28
CA ILE A 43 -23.30 5.34 -2.60
C ILE A 43 -24.08 6.66 -2.57
N ASN A 44 -23.38 7.79 -2.44
CA ASN A 44 -23.99 9.12 -2.44
C ASN A 44 -24.15 9.72 -3.84
N SER A 45 -23.98 8.94 -4.91
CA SER A 45 -24.06 9.40 -6.32
C SER A 45 -23.09 10.55 -6.67
N LYS A 46 -21.96 10.66 -5.94
CA LYS A 46 -20.92 11.68 -6.15
C LYS A 46 -19.83 11.12 -7.09
N VAL A 47 -20.18 10.97 -8.35
CA VAL A 47 -19.34 10.29 -9.36
C VAL A 47 -17.96 10.94 -9.55
N GLU A 48 -17.88 12.27 -9.56
CA GLU A 48 -16.61 13.00 -9.70
C GLU A 48 -15.66 12.78 -8.51
N ASP A 49 -16.20 12.80 -7.28
CA ASP A 49 -15.44 12.53 -6.05
C ASP A 49 -14.93 11.09 -6.04
N MET A 50 -15.76 10.14 -6.48
CA MET A 50 -15.38 8.74 -6.64
C MET A 50 -14.19 8.61 -7.60
N HIS A 51 -14.29 9.16 -8.82
CA HIS A 51 -13.19 9.10 -9.79
C HIS A 51 -11.91 9.74 -9.27
N THR A 52 -12.01 10.85 -8.53
CA THR A 52 -10.86 11.50 -7.89
C THR A 52 -10.17 10.57 -6.88
N CYS A 53 -10.95 9.80 -6.11
CA CYS A 53 -10.40 8.79 -5.19
C CYS A 53 -9.75 7.62 -5.94
N ILE A 54 -10.39 7.12 -7.01
CA ILE A 54 -9.84 6.05 -7.87
C ILE A 54 -8.48 6.45 -8.46
N ASP A 55 -8.36 7.69 -8.95
CA ASP A 55 -7.11 8.20 -9.51
C ASP A 55 -6.00 8.31 -8.45
N ARG A 56 -6.35 8.69 -7.21
CA ARG A 56 -5.40 8.71 -6.08
C ARG A 56 -4.95 7.31 -5.73
N ILE A 57 -5.86 6.34 -5.65
CA ILE A 57 -5.55 4.92 -5.41
C ILE A 57 -4.59 4.39 -6.48
N ALA A 58 -4.86 4.64 -7.76
CA ALA A 58 -4.01 4.18 -8.85
C ALA A 58 -2.62 4.84 -8.89
N ARG A 59 -2.46 6.05 -8.36
CA ARG A 59 -1.14 6.68 -8.18
C ARG A 59 -0.40 6.09 -6.98
N ASN A 60 -1.08 5.97 -5.85
CA ASN A 60 -0.49 5.47 -4.62
C ASN A 60 -0.11 3.98 -4.72
N GLU A 61 -0.91 3.14 -5.39
CA GLU A 61 -0.54 1.72 -5.61
C GLU A 61 0.75 1.59 -6.42
N ARG A 62 0.95 2.43 -7.45
CA ARG A 62 2.21 2.44 -8.22
C ARG A 62 3.39 2.83 -7.36
N GLU A 63 3.22 3.79 -6.46
CA GLU A 63 4.26 4.18 -5.52
C GLU A 63 4.49 3.11 -4.43
N ALA A 64 3.45 2.41 -3.98
CA ALA A 64 3.58 1.28 -3.07
C ALA A 64 4.39 0.14 -3.71
N ASP A 65 4.07 -0.24 -4.94
CA ASP A 65 4.80 -1.26 -5.71
C ASP A 65 6.29 -0.88 -5.89
N MET A 66 6.58 0.40 -6.14
CA MET A 66 7.96 0.90 -6.19
C MET A 66 8.68 0.75 -4.84
N LEU A 67 8.03 1.11 -3.74
CA LEU A 67 8.59 0.97 -2.39
C LEU A 67 8.80 -0.50 -2.03
N ARG A 68 7.86 -1.40 -2.37
CA ARG A 68 8.00 -2.85 -2.22
C ARG A 68 9.27 -3.36 -2.90
N ARG A 69 9.48 -3.01 -4.17
CA ARG A 69 10.68 -3.42 -4.93
C ARG A 69 11.95 -2.92 -4.26
N LYS A 70 11.95 -1.67 -3.81
CA LYS A 70 13.08 -1.08 -3.08
C LYS A 70 13.38 -1.80 -1.76
N VAL A 71 12.35 -2.20 -1.01
CA VAL A 71 12.53 -3.03 0.19
C VAL A 71 13.13 -4.38 -0.17
N MET A 72 12.62 -5.06 -1.20
CA MET A 72 13.16 -6.35 -1.64
C MET A 72 14.64 -6.23 -2.04
N ASP A 73 15.01 -5.16 -2.76
CA ASP A 73 16.40 -4.90 -3.14
C ASP A 73 17.31 -4.68 -1.92
N GLU A 74 16.90 -3.85 -0.96
CA GLU A 74 17.69 -3.56 0.24
C GLU A 74 17.82 -4.81 1.14
N VAL A 75 16.73 -5.57 1.31
CA VAL A 75 16.70 -6.82 2.08
C VAL A 75 17.56 -7.90 1.41
N SER A 76 17.60 -7.95 0.07
CA SER A 76 18.45 -8.88 -0.68
C SER A 76 19.95 -8.62 -0.49
N ARG A 77 20.35 -7.37 -0.26
CA ARG A 77 21.75 -6.93 -0.08
C ARG A 77 22.18 -6.82 1.38
N GLY A 78 21.26 -6.99 2.31
CA GLY A 78 21.50 -6.91 3.74
C GLY A 78 22.18 -8.16 4.30
N GLU A 79 22.69 -8.03 5.52
CA GLU A 79 23.34 -9.11 6.29
C GLU A 79 22.35 -9.85 7.22
N LEU A 80 21.04 -9.66 6.96
CA LEU A 80 19.97 -10.36 7.66
C LEU A 80 20.14 -11.87 7.53
N SER A 81 19.85 -12.58 8.63
CA SER A 81 19.75 -14.03 8.62
C SER A 81 18.71 -14.49 7.58
N PRO A 82 18.86 -15.71 7.02
CA PRO A 82 17.90 -16.23 6.03
C PRO A 82 16.44 -16.16 6.50
N THR A 83 16.18 -16.52 7.76
CA THR A 83 14.84 -16.47 8.37
C THR A 83 14.29 -15.04 8.47
N ALA A 84 15.07 -14.10 8.99
CA ALA A 84 14.62 -12.71 9.13
C ALA A 84 14.34 -12.06 7.77
N ARG A 85 15.12 -12.42 6.76
CA ARG A 85 14.92 -12.00 5.37
C ARG A 85 13.60 -12.51 4.81
N GLU A 86 13.34 -13.81 4.98
CA GLU A 86 12.11 -14.46 4.53
C GLU A 86 10.87 -13.85 5.20
N ASP A 87 10.91 -13.62 6.52
CA ASP A 87 9.81 -13.01 7.27
C ASP A 87 9.48 -11.60 6.75
N ILE A 88 10.49 -10.76 6.52
CA ILE A 88 10.30 -9.41 5.99
C ILE A 88 9.74 -9.46 4.56
N MET A 89 10.27 -10.34 3.70
CA MET A 89 9.78 -10.47 2.33
C MET A 89 8.31 -10.91 2.31
N HIS A 90 7.91 -11.84 3.17
CA HIS A 90 6.52 -12.25 3.30
C HIS A 90 5.62 -11.15 3.83
N LEU A 91 6.07 -10.40 4.85
CA LEU A 91 5.32 -9.28 5.40
C LEU A 91 5.04 -8.23 4.32
N VAL A 92 6.08 -7.76 3.63
CA VAL A 92 5.97 -6.70 2.62
C VAL A 92 5.07 -7.15 1.48
N LYS A 93 5.21 -8.41 1.02
CA LYS A 93 4.33 -8.98 -0.02
C LYS A 93 2.86 -9.00 0.41
N ARG A 94 2.57 -9.37 1.66
CA ARG A 94 1.17 -9.41 2.15
C ARG A 94 0.56 -8.02 2.27
N VAL A 95 1.34 -7.03 2.71
CA VAL A 95 0.90 -5.64 2.76
C VAL A 95 0.60 -5.10 1.37
N ASP A 96 1.50 -5.37 0.41
CA ASP A 96 1.34 -4.95 -0.98
C ASP A 96 0.09 -5.53 -1.64
N MET A 97 -0.25 -6.80 -1.34
CA MET A 97 -1.51 -7.39 -1.79
C MET A 97 -2.76 -6.59 -1.33
N VAL A 98 -2.71 -5.90 -0.18
CA VAL A 98 -3.82 -5.05 0.28
C VAL A 98 -3.99 -3.85 -0.64
N ALA A 99 -2.87 -3.22 -1.06
CA ALA A 99 -2.89 -2.13 -2.02
C ALA A 99 -3.42 -2.58 -3.39
N ASP A 100 -2.94 -3.73 -3.89
CA ASP A 100 -3.37 -4.31 -5.16
C ASP A 100 -4.87 -4.61 -5.18
N TRP A 101 -5.38 -5.28 -4.14
CA TRP A 101 -6.82 -5.60 -4.03
C TRP A 101 -7.69 -4.36 -3.84
N SER A 102 -7.16 -3.33 -3.18
CA SER A 102 -7.87 -2.06 -3.06
C SER A 102 -8.02 -1.40 -4.43
N ARG A 103 -6.96 -1.39 -5.24
CA ARG A 103 -7.00 -0.91 -6.62
C ARG A 103 -7.92 -1.76 -7.50
N GLU A 104 -7.87 -3.08 -7.39
CA GLU A 104 -8.75 -3.95 -8.19
C GLU A 104 -10.22 -3.73 -7.85
N SER A 105 -10.55 -3.51 -6.57
CA SER A 105 -11.90 -3.13 -6.13
C SER A 105 -12.42 -1.88 -6.84
N THR A 106 -11.56 -0.88 -7.06
CA THR A 106 -11.96 0.33 -7.80
C THR A 106 -12.29 0.10 -9.26
N ARG A 107 -11.69 -0.91 -9.91
CA ARG A 107 -11.99 -1.24 -11.31
C ARG A 107 -13.40 -1.82 -11.42
N VAL A 108 -13.79 -2.65 -10.45
CA VAL A 108 -15.17 -3.12 -10.31
C VAL A 108 -16.10 -1.92 -10.07
N LEU A 109 -15.78 -1.07 -9.09
CA LEU A 109 -16.58 0.11 -8.77
C LEU A 109 -16.81 1.02 -9.98
N SER A 110 -15.79 1.23 -10.82
CA SER A 110 -15.85 2.11 -11.99
C SER A 110 -16.77 1.67 -13.11
N VAL A 111 -17.18 0.39 -13.14
CA VAL A 111 -18.06 -0.15 -14.18
C VAL A 111 -19.48 -0.45 -13.69
N LEU A 112 -19.72 -0.29 -12.37
CA LEU A 112 -21.06 -0.48 -11.81
C LEU A 112 -21.98 0.68 -12.22
N PRO A 113 -23.26 0.43 -12.50
CA PRO A 113 -24.25 1.48 -12.68
C PRO A 113 -24.55 2.10 -11.31
N ILE A 114 -23.79 3.13 -10.93
CA ILE A 114 -23.85 3.76 -9.61
C ILE A 114 -25.25 4.27 -9.27
N GLU A 115 -25.98 4.70 -10.29
CA GLU A 115 -27.38 5.17 -10.21
C GLU A 115 -28.34 4.09 -9.67
N ASP A 116 -28.00 2.81 -9.84
CA ASP A 116 -28.79 1.66 -9.39
C ASP A 116 -28.29 1.08 -8.06
N VAL A 117 -27.21 1.63 -7.49
CA VAL A 117 -26.63 1.15 -6.23
C VAL A 117 -27.48 1.66 -5.07
N GLN A 118 -28.34 0.79 -4.55
CA GLN A 118 -29.05 1.04 -3.29
C GLN A 118 -28.05 1.14 -2.14
N ASN A 119 -28.24 2.10 -1.24
CA ASN A 119 -27.39 2.27 -0.07
C ASN A 119 -27.62 1.11 0.92
N PRO A 120 -26.67 0.17 1.09
CA PRO A 120 -26.84 -0.93 2.02
C PRO A 120 -26.67 -0.50 3.48
N PHE A 121 -26.22 0.73 3.75
CA PHE A 121 -25.98 1.28 5.08
C PHE A 121 -27.12 2.15 5.61
N GLU A 122 -28.24 2.27 4.88
CA GLU A 122 -29.44 2.97 5.38
C GLU A 122 -30.12 2.24 6.55
N GLU A 123 -29.82 0.96 6.78
CA GLU A 123 -30.46 0.15 7.83
C GLU A 123 -29.69 0.09 9.18
N GLU A 124 -28.48 0.66 9.30
CA GLU A 124 -27.66 0.53 10.51
C GLU A 124 -27.57 1.80 11.41
N LEU A 125 -28.49 2.77 11.26
CA LEU A 125 -28.58 3.95 12.16
C LEU A 125 -29.95 4.10 12.83
#